data_AF-A0A5N5W9T3-F1
#
_entry.id   AF-A0A5N5W9T3-F1
#
_cell.length_a   1.000
_cell.length_b   1.000
_cell.length_c   1.000
_cell.angle_alpha   90.00
_cell.angle_beta   90.00
_cell.angle_gamma   90.00
#
_symmetry.space_group_name_H-M   'P 1'
#
loop_
_entity.id
_entity.type
_entity.pdbx_description
1 polymer ?
#
loop_
_entity_poly.entity_id
_entity_poly.type
_entity_poly.pdbx_seq_one_letter_code
_entity_poly.pdbx_strand_id
1 'polypeptide(L)'
;MAAELSDERRRLSLLDLEDTSVRAALRLTLQQLPDRVTRLFAHLGCHPGTHLDRYAAAALADTDPAAAEACLERLAAAHLVTETAPGRWTMHDLVRLYARSLDTGPDALKRVLDHYLATGLAAVAAAEPGNEECFPLPEDFLPPAAVREFGDRSAAVAWYTAERDDLTSAVATAHAAVLSTRWRTRGWSGRTTPAGLCAYAPSAWPRPPPIPPAPTRSTPPLPRPTH
;
A
#
# COMPACT_ATOMS: atom_id res chain seq x y z
N MET A 1 -13.98 19.69 37.68
CA MET A 1 -14.31 18.32 37.24
C MET A 1 -15.53 18.24 36.32
N ALA A 2 -16.72 18.76 36.67
CA ALA A 2 -17.89 18.71 35.76
C ALA A 2 -17.77 19.56 34.48
N ALA A 3 -17.12 20.73 34.55
CA ALA A 3 -16.88 21.60 33.38
C ALA A 3 -15.89 21.00 32.37
N GLU A 4 -14.88 20.28 32.87
CA GLU A 4 -13.81 19.66 32.08
C GLU A 4 -14.34 18.47 31.26
N LEU A 5 -15.24 17.66 31.83
CA LEU A 5 -15.93 16.57 31.11
C LEU A 5 -16.92 17.08 30.05
N SER A 6 -17.48 18.27 30.23
CA SER A 6 -18.37 18.91 29.25
C SER A 6 -17.57 19.41 28.03
N ASP A 7 -16.38 19.96 28.28
CA ASP A 7 -15.47 20.41 27.22
C ASP A 7 -14.92 19.24 26.40
N GLU A 8 -14.56 18.13 27.06
CA GLU A 8 -14.12 16.90 26.39
C GLU A 8 -15.23 16.30 25.52
N ARG A 9 -16.46 16.20 26.03
CA ARG A 9 -17.61 15.74 25.24
C ARG A 9 -17.90 16.65 24.05
N ARG A 10 -17.71 17.97 24.19
CA ARG A 10 -17.88 18.93 23.10
C ARG A 10 -16.81 18.75 22.03
N ARG A 11 -15.55 18.56 22.42
CA ARG A 11 -14.44 18.25 21.50
C ARG A 11 -14.67 16.93 20.76
N LEU A 12 -15.07 15.87 21.47
CA LEU A 12 -15.41 14.58 20.85
C LEU A 12 -16.60 14.71 19.88
N SER A 13 -17.63 15.47 20.26
CA SER A 13 -18.79 15.72 19.39
C SER A 13 -18.41 16.52 18.14
N LEU A 14 -17.46 17.46 18.26
CA LEU A 14 -16.94 18.22 17.12
C LEU A 14 -16.13 17.32 16.18
N LEU A 15 -15.31 16.41 16.71
CA LEU A 15 -14.58 15.42 15.91
C LEU A 15 -15.54 14.46 15.17
N ASP A 16 -16.59 13.97 15.84
CA ASP A 16 -17.62 13.11 15.21
C ASP A 16 -18.40 13.85 14.10
N LEU A 17 -18.70 15.14 14.32
CA LEU A 17 -19.36 16.00 13.33
C LEU A 17 -18.43 16.32 12.15
N GLU A 18 -17.16 16.58 12.42
CA GLU A 18 -16.12 16.76 11.40
C GLU A 18 -15.99 15.49 10.55
N ASP A 19 -15.87 14.31 11.17
CA ASP A 19 -15.85 13.01 10.48
C ASP A 19 -17.09 12.81 9.60
N THR A 20 -18.27 13.18 10.12
CA THR A 20 -19.53 13.10 9.35
C THR A 20 -19.52 14.08 8.17
N SER A 21 -19.03 15.31 8.36
CA SER A 21 -18.94 16.32 7.30
C SER A 21 -17.92 15.94 6.22
N VAL A 22 -16.78 15.37 6.60
CA VAL A 22 -15.73 14.89 5.70
C VAL A 22 -16.26 13.71 4.89
N ARG A 23 -16.93 12.74 5.52
CA ARG A 23 -17.57 11.62 4.79
C ARG A 23 -18.65 12.10 3.82
N ALA A 24 -19.43 13.11 4.20
CA ALA A 24 -20.42 13.71 3.32
C ALA A 24 -19.77 14.41 2.12
N ALA A 25 -18.71 15.18 2.34
CA ALA A 25 -17.95 15.84 1.28
C ALA A 25 -17.31 14.81 0.32
N LEU A 26 -16.64 13.78 0.84
CA LEU A 26 -16.05 12.70 0.04
C LEU A 26 -17.12 11.98 -0.80
N ARG A 27 -18.29 11.69 -0.21
CA ARG A 27 -19.42 11.10 -0.94
C ARG A 27 -19.89 11.98 -2.09
N LEU A 28 -20.01 13.30 -1.87
CA LEU A 28 -20.41 14.25 -2.92
C LEU A 28 -19.35 14.31 -4.04
N THR A 29 -18.07 14.32 -3.69
CA THR A 29 -16.97 14.26 -4.67
C THR A 29 -17.06 12.98 -5.53
N LEU A 30 -17.26 11.81 -4.90
CA LEU A 30 -17.41 10.54 -5.61
C LEU A 30 -18.64 10.50 -6.53
N GLN A 31 -19.73 11.17 -6.17
CA GLN A 31 -20.94 11.25 -7.02
C GLN A 31 -20.72 12.03 -8.32
N GLN A 32 -19.71 12.91 -8.37
CA GLN A 32 -19.35 13.65 -9.59
C GLN A 32 -18.33 12.91 -10.45
N LEU A 33 -17.77 11.80 -9.96
CA LEU A 33 -16.76 11.02 -10.66
C LEU A 33 -17.40 9.88 -11.46
N PRO A 34 -16.81 9.51 -12.62
CA PRO A 34 -17.27 8.36 -13.38
C PRO A 34 -17.15 7.06 -12.58
N ASP A 35 -18.09 6.12 -12.77
CA ASP A 35 -18.17 4.86 -12.01
C ASP A 35 -16.87 4.06 -11.95
N ARG A 36 -16.08 4.06 -13.04
CA ARG A 36 -14.77 3.39 -13.07
C ARG A 36 -13.77 3.99 -12.07
N VAL A 37 -13.79 5.30 -11.89
CA VAL A 37 -12.90 6.04 -10.98
C VAL A 37 -13.33 5.80 -9.54
N THR A 38 -14.63 5.82 -9.27
CA THR A 38 -15.20 5.54 -7.94
C THR A 38 -14.96 4.10 -7.51
N ARG A 39 -15.04 3.13 -8.44
CA ARG A 39 -14.68 1.73 -8.16
C ARG A 39 -13.20 1.57 -7.84
N LEU A 40 -12.31 2.17 -8.63
CA LEU A 40 -10.87 2.16 -8.32
C LEU A 40 -10.63 2.75 -6.93
N PHE A 41 -11.19 3.91 -6.62
CA PHE A 41 -11.07 4.55 -5.31
C PHE A 41 -11.41 3.61 -4.16
N ALA A 42 -12.53 2.90 -4.28
CA ALA A 42 -12.94 1.92 -3.27
C ALA A 42 -11.89 0.81 -3.12
N HIS A 43 -11.35 0.28 -4.23
CA HIS A 43 -10.32 -0.77 -4.20
C HIS A 43 -9.00 -0.28 -3.58
N LEU A 44 -8.63 0.99 -3.78
CA LEU A 44 -7.43 1.58 -3.16
C LEU A 44 -7.46 1.50 -1.63
N GLY A 45 -8.64 1.49 -1.00
CA GLY A 45 -8.80 1.33 0.45
C GLY A 45 -8.27 0.01 1.02
N CYS A 46 -8.13 -1.02 0.17
CA CYS A 46 -7.56 -2.33 0.50
C CYS A 46 -6.02 -2.35 0.42
N HIS A 47 -5.40 -1.31 -0.11
CA HIS A 47 -3.95 -1.28 -0.25
C HIS A 47 -3.25 -1.32 1.13
N PRO A 48 -2.28 -2.23 1.35
CA PRO A 48 -1.63 -2.39 2.64
C PRO A 48 -0.60 -1.28 2.94
N GLY A 49 0.02 -0.72 1.89
CA GLY A 49 1.08 0.28 1.98
C GLY A 49 0.61 1.72 1.85
N THR A 50 1.51 2.67 2.01
CA THR A 50 1.23 4.12 1.94
C THR A 50 1.31 4.65 0.53
N HIS A 51 2.28 4.16 -0.26
CA HIS A 51 2.49 4.57 -1.63
C HIS A 51 1.87 3.57 -2.59
N LEU A 52 1.44 4.08 -3.72
CA LEU A 52 0.74 3.34 -4.76
C LEU A 52 1.44 3.67 -6.07
N ASP A 53 1.57 2.67 -6.91
CA ASP A 53 1.87 2.90 -8.32
C ASP A 53 0.76 2.36 -9.21
N ARG A 54 0.87 2.62 -10.52
CA ARG A 54 -0.13 2.22 -11.49
C ARG A 54 -0.31 0.69 -11.56
N TYR A 55 0.73 -0.08 -11.26
CA TYR A 55 0.67 -1.55 -11.30
C TYR A 55 -0.06 -2.09 -10.07
N ALA A 56 0.23 -1.54 -8.88
CA ALA A 56 -0.51 -1.87 -7.67
C ALA A 56 -1.99 -1.46 -7.79
N ALA A 57 -2.29 -0.27 -8.33
CA ALA A 57 -3.66 0.18 -8.59
C ALA A 57 -4.39 -0.69 -9.62
N ALA A 58 -3.68 -1.10 -10.69
CA ALA A 58 -4.20 -2.03 -11.68
C ALA A 58 -4.53 -3.41 -11.09
N ALA A 59 -3.66 -3.95 -10.25
CA ALA A 59 -3.89 -5.21 -9.56
C ALA A 59 -5.11 -5.14 -8.63
N LEU A 60 -5.25 -4.06 -7.87
CA LEU A 60 -6.40 -3.82 -6.99
C LEU A 60 -7.73 -3.82 -7.75
N ALA A 61 -7.77 -3.15 -8.90
CA ALA A 61 -8.98 -2.99 -9.71
C ALA A 61 -9.16 -4.04 -10.83
N ASP A 62 -8.25 -5.01 -10.92
CA ASP A 62 -8.24 -6.04 -11.98
C ASP A 62 -8.35 -5.43 -13.39
N THR A 63 -7.44 -4.50 -13.69
CA THR A 63 -7.43 -3.74 -14.95
C THR A 63 -6.00 -3.54 -15.46
N ASP A 64 -5.83 -2.91 -16.61
CA ASP A 64 -4.51 -2.62 -17.15
C ASP A 64 -3.87 -1.38 -16.49
N PRO A 65 -2.52 -1.29 -16.43
CA PRO A 65 -1.83 -0.16 -15.80
C PRO A 65 -2.15 1.21 -16.39
N ALA A 66 -2.44 1.32 -17.69
CA ALA A 66 -2.73 2.60 -18.32
C ALA A 66 -4.15 3.09 -17.95
N ALA A 67 -5.13 2.20 -17.91
CA ALA A 67 -6.47 2.50 -17.43
C ALA A 67 -6.48 2.88 -15.93
N ALA A 68 -5.67 2.19 -15.12
CA ALA A 68 -5.49 2.53 -13.71
C ALA A 68 -4.86 3.92 -13.53
N GLU A 69 -3.78 4.22 -14.27
CA GLU A 69 -3.10 5.52 -14.25
C GLU A 69 -4.05 6.66 -14.64
N ALA A 70 -4.84 6.51 -15.72
CA ALA A 70 -5.84 7.50 -16.11
C ALA A 70 -6.94 7.71 -15.05
N CYS A 71 -7.25 6.71 -14.23
CA CYS A 71 -8.17 6.87 -13.11
C CYS A 71 -7.49 7.54 -11.90
N LEU A 72 -6.22 7.22 -11.62
CA LEU A 72 -5.42 7.88 -10.57
C LEU A 72 -5.25 9.37 -10.85
N GLU A 73 -5.00 9.77 -12.10
CA GLU A 73 -4.93 11.18 -12.51
C GLU A 73 -6.25 11.92 -12.22
N ARG A 74 -7.39 11.27 -12.48
CA ARG A 74 -8.72 11.85 -12.17
C ARG A 74 -8.97 11.95 -10.67
N LEU A 75 -8.55 10.95 -9.90
CA LEU A 75 -8.58 11.03 -8.43
C LEU A 75 -7.68 12.14 -7.91
N ALA A 76 -6.53 12.37 -8.56
CA ALA A 76 -5.61 13.45 -8.20
C ALA A 76 -6.22 14.83 -8.48
N ALA A 77 -6.87 14.98 -9.65
CA ALA A 77 -7.63 16.18 -9.99
C ALA A 77 -8.79 16.46 -9.02
N ALA A 78 -9.33 15.42 -8.38
CA ALA A 78 -10.35 15.51 -7.34
C ALA A 78 -9.77 15.61 -5.90
N HIS A 79 -8.45 15.74 -5.75
CA HIS A 79 -7.73 15.77 -4.47
C HIS A 79 -7.97 14.55 -3.55
N LEU A 80 -8.32 13.40 -4.14
CA LEU A 80 -8.50 12.14 -3.41
C LEU A 80 -7.19 11.35 -3.28
N VAL A 81 -6.25 11.57 -4.21
CA VAL A 81 -4.87 11.08 -4.15
C VAL A 81 -3.91 12.24 -4.45
N THR A 82 -2.67 12.10 -4.03
CA THR A 82 -1.60 13.06 -4.31
C THR A 82 -0.45 12.35 -4.98
N GLU A 83 0.02 12.86 -6.12
CA GLU A 83 1.24 12.37 -6.75
C GLU A 83 2.46 12.96 -6.02
N THR A 84 3.25 12.11 -5.37
CA THR A 84 4.42 12.54 -4.58
C THR A 84 5.71 12.52 -5.40
N ALA A 85 5.74 11.71 -6.46
CA ALA A 85 6.80 11.62 -7.45
C ALA A 85 6.17 11.07 -8.75
N PRO A 86 6.83 11.23 -9.92
CA PRO A 86 6.31 10.71 -11.18
C PRO A 86 5.89 9.24 -11.09
N GLY A 87 4.59 8.97 -11.29
CA GLY A 87 4.05 7.61 -11.24
C GLY A 87 3.95 7.01 -9.82
N ARG A 88 3.94 7.85 -8.79
CA ARG A 88 3.79 7.47 -7.37
C ARG A 88 2.74 8.32 -6.69
N TRP A 89 1.70 7.66 -6.19
CA TRP A 89 0.55 8.29 -5.55
C TRP A 89 0.45 7.91 -4.07
N THR A 90 -0.15 8.78 -3.27
CA THR A 90 -0.50 8.51 -1.89
C THR A 90 -1.94 8.95 -1.61
N MET A 91 -2.57 8.30 -0.63
CA MET A 91 -3.85 8.72 -0.06
C MET A 91 -3.64 9.22 1.36
N HIS A 92 -4.28 10.33 1.69
CA HIS A 92 -4.43 10.78 3.07
C HIS A 92 -5.16 9.73 3.91
N ASP A 93 -4.78 9.61 5.18
CA ASP A 93 -5.30 8.56 6.07
C ASP A 93 -6.82 8.60 6.21
N LEU A 94 -7.43 9.79 6.33
CA LEU A 94 -8.90 9.94 6.37
C LEU A 94 -9.57 9.47 5.07
N VAL A 95 -8.97 9.79 3.93
CA VAL A 95 -9.48 9.38 2.61
C VAL A 95 -9.38 7.87 2.45
N ARG A 96 -8.28 7.27 2.90
CA ARG A 96 -8.04 5.82 2.91
C ARG A 96 -9.01 5.09 3.85
N LEU A 97 -9.28 5.65 5.04
CA LEU A 97 -10.28 5.11 5.97
C LEU A 97 -11.68 5.13 5.34
N TYR A 98 -12.03 6.22 4.66
CA TYR A 98 -13.28 6.29 3.93
C TYR A 98 -13.36 5.27 2.79
N ALA A 99 -12.31 5.17 1.96
CA ALA A 99 -12.22 4.18 0.89
C ALA A 99 -12.38 2.74 1.40
N ARG A 100 -11.73 2.41 2.53
CA ARG A 100 -11.85 1.09 3.18
C ARG A 100 -13.25 0.80 3.72
N SER A 101 -14.02 1.84 4.03
CA SER A 101 -15.43 1.68 4.43
C SER A 101 -16.36 1.35 3.26
N LEU A 102 -15.88 1.52 2.01
CA LEU A 102 -16.60 1.11 0.81
C LEU A 102 -16.34 -0.39 0.58
N ASP A 103 -17.41 -1.17 0.44
CA ASP A 103 -17.31 -2.60 0.18
C ASP A 103 -16.81 -2.85 -1.24
N THR A 104 -15.71 -3.60 -1.36
CA THR A 104 -15.01 -3.89 -2.62
C THR A 104 -14.83 -5.38 -2.89
N GLY A 105 -15.40 -6.24 -2.04
CA GLY A 105 -15.21 -7.68 -2.10
C GLY A 105 -13.82 -8.13 -1.59
N PRO A 106 -13.68 -9.40 -1.19
CA PRO A 106 -12.48 -9.92 -0.53
C PRO A 106 -11.24 -10.00 -1.45
N ASP A 107 -11.44 -9.98 -2.76
CA ASP A 107 -10.40 -10.35 -3.72
C ASP A 107 -9.39 -9.22 -3.98
N ALA A 108 -9.75 -7.95 -3.75
CA ALA A 108 -8.86 -6.82 -4.06
C ALA A 108 -7.54 -6.89 -3.28
N LEU A 109 -7.61 -7.21 -1.99
CA LEU A 109 -6.41 -7.43 -1.17
C LEU A 109 -5.59 -8.61 -1.68
N LYS A 110 -6.24 -9.72 -2.07
CA LYS A 110 -5.53 -10.88 -2.61
C LYS A 110 -4.78 -10.55 -3.90
N ARG A 111 -5.44 -9.88 -4.84
CA ARG A 111 -4.83 -9.49 -6.13
C ARG A 111 -3.60 -8.60 -5.96
N VAL A 112 -3.63 -7.64 -5.04
CA VAL A 112 -2.46 -6.77 -4.83
C VAL A 112 -1.31 -7.52 -4.15
N LEU A 113 -1.60 -8.47 -3.26
CA LEU A 113 -0.56 -9.32 -2.66
C LEU A 113 0.07 -10.25 -3.71
N ASP A 114 -0.75 -10.89 -4.54
CA ASP A 114 -0.29 -11.75 -5.64
C ASP A 114 0.50 -10.94 -6.68
N HIS A 115 0.12 -9.68 -6.93
CA HIS A 115 0.88 -8.75 -7.77
C HIS A 115 2.27 -8.43 -7.20
N TYR A 116 2.39 -8.16 -5.90
CA TYR A 116 3.68 -7.93 -5.26
C TYR A 116 4.57 -9.18 -5.32
N LEU A 117 3.99 -10.37 -5.16
CA LEU A 117 4.70 -11.64 -5.34
C LEU A 117 5.22 -11.79 -6.77
N ALA A 118 4.35 -11.63 -7.77
CA ALA A 118 4.71 -11.75 -9.18
C ALA A 118 5.80 -10.74 -9.59
N THR A 119 5.68 -9.49 -9.14
CA THR A 119 6.65 -8.43 -9.43
C THR A 119 7.99 -8.67 -8.72
N GLY A 120 7.94 -9.21 -7.50
CA GLY A 120 9.14 -9.65 -6.78
C GLY A 120 9.90 -10.76 -7.52
N LEU A 121 9.18 -11.76 -8.05
CA LEU A 121 9.77 -12.84 -8.85
C LEU A 121 10.40 -12.30 -10.14
N ALA A 122 9.71 -11.40 -10.85
CA ALA A 122 10.27 -10.74 -12.04
C ALA A 122 11.53 -9.92 -11.72
N ALA A 123 11.56 -9.23 -10.57
CA ALA A 123 12.73 -8.49 -10.12
C ALA A 123 13.93 -9.42 -9.82
N VAL A 124 13.69 -10.58 -9.19
CA VAL A 124 14.73 -11.58 -8.93
C VAL A 124 15.27 -12.15 -10.25
N ALA A 125 14.40 -12.52 -11.18
CA ALA A 125 14.79 -13.06 -12.48
C ALA A 125 15.67 -12.08 -13.28
N ALA A 126 15.36 -10.78 -13.23
CA ALA A 126 16.17 -9.74 -13.87
C ALA A 126 17.50 -9.46 -13.14
N ALA A 127 17.52 -9.62 -11.81
CA ALA A 127 18.73 -9.45 -11.02
C ALA A 127 19.72 -10.60 -11.16
N GLU A 128 19.20 -11.82 -11.36
CA GLU A 128 19.97 -13.08 -11.43
C GLU A 128 19.47 -13.96 -12.58
N PRO A 129 19.86 -13.64 -13.83
CA PRO A 129 19.45 -14.42 -15.00
C PRO A 129 19.91 -15.87 -14.89
N GLY A 130 18.99 -16.82 -15.02
CA GLY A 130 19.27 -18.26 -14.95
C GLY A 130 19.08 -18.90 -13.57
N ASN A 131 18.60 -18.14 -12.58
CA ASN A 131 18.15 -18.72 -11.32
C ASN A 131 16.83 -19.50 -11.53
N GLU A 132 16.74 -20.71 -11.00
CA GLU A 132 15.49 -21.48 -11.00
C GLU A 132 14.58 -21.01 -9.86
N GLU A 133 13.28 -20.95 -10.11
CA GLU A 133 12.30 -20.57 -9.09
C GLU A 133 12.28 -21.62 -7.96
N CYS A 134 12.77 -21.26 -6.79
CA CYS A 134 12.92 -22.20 -5.66
C CYS A 134 11.61 -22.51 -4.92
N PHE A 135 10.47 -21.90 -5.27
CA PHE A 135 9.23 -22.08 -4.52
C PHE A 135 8.01 -22.17 -5.45
N PRO A 136 7.14 -23.18 -5.28
CA PRO A 136 5.88 -23.24 -6.00
C PRO A 136 4.96 -22.11 -5.56
N LEU A 137 4.28 -21.49 -6.52
CA LEU A 137 3.21 -20.54 -6.25
C LEU A 137 2.04 -21.23 -5.53
N PRO A 138 1.30 -20.53 -4.65
CA PRO A 138 0.08 -21.06 -4.04
C PRO A 138 -0.94 -21.53 -5.10
N GLU A 139 -1.71 -22.57 -4.80
CA GLU A 139 -2.73 -23.11 -5.72
C GLU A 139 -3.82 -22.09 -6.07
N ASP A 140 -4.09 -21.15 -5.17
CA ASP A 140 -5.08 -20.10 -5.32
C ASP A 140 -4.51 -18.80 -5.92
N PHE A 141 -3.24 -18.77 -6.34
CA PHE A 141 -2.58 -17.59 -6.92
C PHE A 141 -3.38 -16.97 -8.07
N LEU A 142 -3.63 -15.66 -7.98
CA LEU A 142 -4.30 -14.88 -9.01
C LEU A 142 -3.27 -14.15 -9.86
N PRO A 143 -3.02 -14.57 -11.12
CA PRO A 143 -2.06 -13.89 -11.96
C PRO A 143 -2.52 -12.45 -12.24
N PRO A 144 -1.67 -11.43 -11.99
CA PRO A 144 -2.05 -10.04 -12.24
C PRO A 144 -2.16 -9.77 -13.74
N ALA A 145 -3.05 -8.84 -14.11
CA ALA A 145 -3.24 -8.43 -15.51
C ALA A 145 -1.96 -7.90 -16.18
N ALA A 146 -1.05 -7.33 -15.40
CA ALA A 146 0.28 -6.94 -15.84
C ALA A 146 1.30 -7.09 -14.70
N VAL A 147 2.50 -7.52 -15.07
CA VAL A 147 3.68 -7.54 -14.20
C VAL A 147 4.66 -6.50 -14.71
N ARG A 148 5.32 -5.78 -13.80
CA ARG A 148 6.38 -4.84 -14.19
C ARG A 148 7.57 -5.62 -14.74
N GLU A 149 7.99 -5.24 -15.94
CA GLU A 149 9.22 -5.75 -16.54
C GLU A 149 10.43 -4.95 -16.07
N PHE A 150 11.56 -5.65 -15.87
CA PHE A 150 12.82 -5.06 -15.47
C PHE A 150 13.86 -5.32 -16.55
N GLY A 151 14.44 -4.24 -17.10
CA GLY A 151 15.45 -4.37 -18.16
C GLY A 151 16.80 -4.88 -17.68
N ASP A 152 17.14 -4.64 -16.40
CA ASP A 152 18.38 -5.08 -15.79
C ASP A 152 18.29 -5.16 -14.25
N ARG A 153 19.36 -5.70 -13.65
CA ARG A 153 19.53 -5.81 -12.19
C ARG A 153 19.42 -4.46 -11.46
N SER A 154 19.93 -3.38 -12.05
CA SER A 154 19.94 -2.07 -11.40
C SER A 154 18.52 -1.51 -11.27
N ALA A 155 17.68 -1.68 -12.31
CA ALA A 155 16.27 -1.31 -12.30
C ALA A 155 15.48 -2.15 -11.29
N ALA A 156 15.75 -3.45 -11.18
CA ALA A 156 15.11 -4.33 -10.21
C ALA A 156 15.43 -3.93 -8.76
N VAL A 157 16.71 -3.66 -8.46
CA VAL A 157 17.16 -3.24 -7.12
C VAL A 157 16.62 -1.85 -6.77
N ALA A 158 16.59 -0.92 -7.73
CA ALA A 158 16.03 0.42 -7.53
C ALA A 158 14.54 0.36 -7.18
N TRP A 159 13.76 -0.47 -7.89
CA TRP A 159 12.35 -0.69 -7.56
C TRP A 159 12.18 -1.32 -6.18
N TYR A 160 12.90 -2.39 -5.86
CA TYR A 160 12.80 -3.04 -4.55
C TYR A 160 13.10 -2.06 -3.40
N THR A 161 14.10 -1.20 -3.59
CA THR A 161 14.47 -0.18 -2.61
C THR A 161 13.36 0.85 -2.43
N ALA A 162 12.72 1.26 -3.52
CA ALA A 162 11.60 2.21 -3.47
C ALA A 162 10.33 1.61 -2.85
N GLU A 163 10.08 0.32 -3.08
CA GLU A 163 8.84 -0.37 -2.66
C GLU A 163 8.96 -1.05 -1.30
N ARG A 164 10.12 -0.95 -0.64
CA ARG A 164 10.46 -1.75 0.55
C ARG A 164 9.42 -1.66 1.68
N ASP A 165 8.91 -0.45 1.92
CA ASP A 165 7.98 -0.20 3.02
C ASP A 165 6.57 -0.72 2.68
N ASP A 166 6.16 -0.63 1.41
CA ASP A 166 4.89 -1.17 0.93
C ASP A 166 4.92 -2.71 0.88
N LEU A 167 6.05 -3.31 0.46
CA LEU A 167 6.28 -4.76 0.54
C LEU A 167 6.26 -5.27 1.99
N THR A 168 6.87 -4.54 2.91
CA THR A 168 6.85 -4.90 4.34
C THR A 168 5.42 -4.88 4.88
N SER A 169 4.64 -3.86 4.50
CA SER A 169 3.22 -3.73 4.85
C SER A 169 2.37 -4.85 4.23
N ALA A 170 2.68 -5.23 2.98
CA ALA A 170 2.03 -6.35 2.29
C ALA A 170 2.28 -7.68 3.00
N VAL A 171 3.51 -7.99 3.40
CA VAL A 171 3.85 -9.21 4.16
C VAL A 171 3.14 -9.22 5.51
N ALA A 172 3.15 -8.10 6.25
CA ALA A 172 2.45 -7.99 7.53
C ALA A 172 0.94 -8.23 7.37
N THR A 173 0.35 -7.65 6.32
CA THR A 173 -1.08 -7.80 6.01
C THR A 173 -1.43 -9.23 5.60
N ALA A 174 -0.62 -9.86 4.75
CA ALA A 174 -0.78 -11.26 4.36
C ALA A 174 -0.70 -12.19 5.57
N HIS A 175 0.28 -11.97 6.46
CA HIS A 175 0.41 -12.74 7.69
C HIS A 175 -0.81 -12.58 8.61
N ALA A 176 -1.32 -11.35 8.78
CA ALA A 176 -2.53 -11.09 9.55
C ALA A 176 -3.78 -11.73 8.93
N ALA A 177 -3.91 -11.69 7.60
CA ALA A 177 -5.01 -12.31 6.87
C ALA A 177 -4.99 -13.84 7.01
N VAL A 178 -3.82 -14.47 6.85
CA VAL A 178 -3.63 -15.91 7.08
C VAL A 178 -3.98 -16.28 8.51
N LEU A 179 -3.49 -15.54 9.50
CA LEU A 179 -3.86 -15.76 10.90
C LEU A 179 -5.37 -15.61 11.11
N SER A 180 -6.01 -14.64 10.45
CA SER A 180 -7.45 -14.38 10.56
C SER A 180 -8.32 -15.51 9.99
N THR A 181 -7.87 -16.14 8.90
CA THR A 181 -8.53 -17.30 8.29
C THR A 181 -8.29 -18.55 9.12
N ARG A 182 -7.08 -18.71 9.69
CA ARG A 182 -6.65 -19.89 10.44
C ARG A 182 -7.41 -20.10 11.76
N TRP A 183 -7.94 -19.06 12.40
CA TRP A 183 -8.78 -19.23 13.61
C TRP A 183 -10.27 -19.42 13.31
N ARG A 184 -10.74 -19.10 12.10
CA ARG A 184 -12.15 -19.30 11.69
C ARG A 184 -12.45 -20.69 11.16
N THR A 185 -11.46 -21.41 10.65
CA THR A 185 -11.62 -22.80 10.17
C THR A 185 -10.78 -23.78 10.99
N ARG A 186 -11.42 -24.36 12.02
CA ARG A 186 -11.05 -25.62 12.69
C ARG A 186 -9.71 -25.72 13.44
N GLY A 187 -9.87 -26.08 14.72
CA GLY A 187 -9.03 -26.95 15.54
C GLY A 187 -7.75 -27.46 14.91
N TRP A 188 -6.63 -26.94 15.44
CA TRP A 188 -5.29 -27.47 15.22
C TRP A 188 -5.24 -28.94 15.67
N SER A 189 -5.32 -29.87 14.71
CA SER A 189 -4.88 -31.25 14.90
C SER A 189 -3.79 -31.58 13.87
N GLY A 190 -2.57 -31.74 14.40
CA GLY A 190 -1.63 -32.79 14.03
C GLY A 190 -1.05 -32.85 12.62
N ARG A 191 0.25 -32.55 12.56
CA ARG A 191 1.27 -33.14 11.66
C ARG A 191 1.16 -32.81 10.17
N THR A 192 2.17 -32.07 9.68
CA THR A 192 3.30 -32.66 8.94
C THR A 192 4.39 -31.61 8.75
N THR A 193 5.59 -31.92 9.23
CA THR A 193 6.85 -31.43 8.65
C THR A 193 7.09 -32.19 7.35
N PRO A 194 7.72 -31.55 6.36
CA PRO A 194 8.91 -32.17 5.80
C PRO A 194 10.10 -31.24 5.92
N ALA A 195 11.19 -31.83 6.36
CA ALA A 195 12.52 -31.25 6.32
C ALA A 195 12.85 -30.80 4.89
N GLY A 196 13.27 -29.55 4.79
CA GLY A 196 13.71 -28.87 3.57
C GLY A 196 14.27 -27.52 3.96
N LEU A 197 15.15 -27.50 4.96
CA LEU A 197 15.84 -26.30 5.41
C LEU A 197 16.86 -25.89 4.33
N CYS A 198 16.41 -25.19 3.31
CA CYS A 198 17.29 -24.29 2.56
C CYS A 198 17.52 -23.07 3.43
N ALA A 199 18.71 -22.99 4.03
CA ALA A 199 19.20 -21.80 4.68
C ALA A 199 19.29 -20.68 3.64
N TYR A 200 18.26 -19.83 3.53
CA TYR A 200 18.42 -18.52 2.93
C TYR A 200 19.26 -17.68 3.90
N ALA A 201 20.56 -17.62 3.66
CA ALA A 201 21.41 -16.67 4.35
C ALA A 201 20.98 -15.26 3.89
N PRO A 202 20.62 -14.33 4.81
CA PRO A 202 20.28 -12.95 4.46
C PRO A 202 21.46 -12.13 3.90
N SER A 203 22.55 -12.79 3.46
CA SER A 203 23.76 -12.21 2.91
C SER A 203 23.69 -11.89 1.41
N ALA A 204 22.65 -12.33 0.70
CA ALA A 204 22.48 -12.05 -0.73
C ALA A 204 21.94 -10.64 -1.02
N TRP A 205 21.43 -9.94 -0.01
CA TRP A 205 21.09 -8.51 -0.10
C TRP A 205 22.25 -7.68 0.45
N PRO A 206 22.78 -6.70 -0.29
CA PRO A 206 23.71 -5.75 0.31
C PRO A 206 23.01 -5.06 1.48
N ARG A 207 23.69 -5.01 2.63
CA ARG A 207 23.25 -4.16 3.75
C ARG A 207 23.12 -2.72 3.21
N PRO A 208 22.02 -2.02 3.52
CA PRO A 208 21.87 -0.64 3.05
C PRO A 208 23.03 0.21 3.58
N PRO A 209 23.52 1.19 2.78
CA PRO A 209 24.48 2.16 3.28
C PRO A 209 23.87 2.91 4.48
N PRO A 210 24.68 3.32 5.48
CA PRO A 210 24.19 4.07 6.61
C PRO A 210 23.48 5.34 6.12
N ILE A 211 22.29 5.58 6.66
CA ILE A 211 21.50 6.79 6.38
C ILE A 211 22.40 8.00 6.73
N PRO A 212 22.68 8.92 5.78
CA PRO A 212 23.44 10.12 6.10
C PRO A 212 22.66 10.93 7.14
N PRO A 213 23.32 11.52 8.14
CA PRO A 213 22.63 12.35 9.13
C PRO A 213 21.88 13.48 8.42
N ALA A 214 20.66 13.75 8.88
CA ALA A 214 19.85 14.83 8.36
C ALA A 214 20.66 16.14 8.37
N PRO A 215 20.58 16.99 7.32
CA PRO A 215 21.23 18.29 7.33
C PRO A 215 20.72 19.08 8.54
N THR A 216 21.63 19.50 9.40
CA THR A 216 21.32 20.42 10.50
C THR A 216 20.70 21.66 9.90
N ARG A 217 19.40 21.90 10.18
CA ARG A 217 18.76 23.17 9.88
C ARG A 217 19.49 24.25 10.67
N SER A 218 20.38 24.98 10.01
CA SER A 218 20.92 26.24 10.55
C SER A 218 19.75 27.21 10.67
N THR A 219 19.29 27.43 11.90
CA THR A 219 18.29 28.44 12.24
C THR A 219 18.83 29.81 11.82
N PRO A 220 18.18 30.56 10.92
CA PRO A 220 18.60 31.93 10.63
C PRO A 220 18.38 32.81 11.88
N PRO A 221 19.31 33.74 12.21
CA PRO A 221 19.16 34.61 13.35
C PRO A 221 17.98 35.56 13.17
N LEU A 222 17.17 35.70 14.22
CA LEU A 222 16.02 36.61 14.29
C LEU A 222 16.46 38.07 14.07
N PRO A 223 15.67 38.89 13.35
CA PRO A 223 15.95 40.32 13.22
C PRO A 223 15.79 41.03 14.57
N ARG A 224 16.74 41.90 14.90
CA ARG A 224 16.72 42.73 16.12
C ARG A 224 15.58 43.76 16.06
N PRO A 225 14.87 44.01 17.17
CA PRO A 225 13.88 45.09 17.22
C PRO A 225 14.58 46.45 17.17
N THR A 226 14.16 47.30 16.24
CA THR A 226 14.49 48.73 16.20
C THR A 226 13.74 49.45 17.32
N HIS A 227 14.47 50.19 18.14
CA HIS A 227 13.96 51.20 19.05
C HIS A 227 14.47 52.57 18.62
#